data_AF-A0A940W034-F1
#
_entry.id   AF-A0A940W034-F1
#
_cell.length_a   1.000
_cell.length_b   1.000
_cell.length_c   1.000
_cell.angle_alpha   90.00
_cell.angle_beta   90.00
_cell.angle_gamma   90.00
#
_symmetry.space_group_name_H-M   'P 1'
#
loop_
_entity.id
_entity.type
_entity.pdbx_description
1 polymer ?
#
loop_
_entity_poly.entity_id
_entity_poly.type
_entity_poly.pdbx_seq_one_letter_code
_entity_poly.pdbx_strand_id
1 'polypeptide(L)'
;MTQADGKCAQCMGKTRYCRSKDGIAPAFCSTKLYPDALEKAAAEYEKPDIRKFAHNASVQEAECYIDRGANPAYKFPVKPRVQEIIEFSRKMGYQKLGVAFCGGLHKEANVFCKIFGHVQGWRGR
;
A
#
# COMPACT_ATOMS: atom_id res chain seq x y z
N MET A 1 -30.49 -19.71 4.71
CA MET A 1 -29.14 -20.09 5.15
C MET A 1 -28.40 -18.80 5.48
N THR A 2 -27.98 -18.60 6.72
CA THR A 2 -27.21 -17.40 7.11
C THR A 2 -25.85 -17.45 6.41
N GLN A 3 -25.61 -16.54 5.47
CA GLN A 3 -24.32 -16.42 4.80
C GLN A 3 -23.27 -16.06 5.86
N ALA A 4 -22.19 -16.85 5.95
CA ALA A 4 -21.11 -16.55 6.87
C ALA A 4 -20.36 -15.30 6.37
N ASP A 5 -20.22 -14.29 7.23
CA ASP A 5 -19.43 -13.09 6.92
C ASP A 5 -17.94 -13.33 7.13
N GLY A 6 -17.12 -12.66 6.32
CA GLY A 6 -15.67 -12.69 6.42
C GLY A 6 -15.16 -12.01 7.69
N LYS A 7 -14.42 -12.74 8.54
CA LYS A 7 -13.88 -12.23 9.81
C LYS A 7 -12.36 -12.40 9.89
N CYS A 8 -11.62 -11.79 8.95
CA CYS A 8 -10.16 -11.95 8.84
C CYS A 8 -9.40 -11.68 10.16
N ALA A 9 -9.85 -10.70 10.95
CA ALA A 9 -9.24 -10.37 12.24
C ALA A 9 -9.31 -11.50 13.28
N GLN A 10 -10.23 -12.46 13.12
CA GLN A 10 -10.41 -13.61 14.00
C GLN A 10 -9.62 -14.84 13.54
N CYS A 11 -8.85 -14.76 12.45
CA CYS A 11 -8.09 -15.89 11.92
C CYS A 11 -6.86 -16.20 12.79
N MET A 12 -6.94 -17.26 13.59
CA MET A 12 -5.88 -17.73 14.49
C MET A 12 -4.93 -18.76 13.85
N GLY A 13 -5.04 -19.00 12.53
CA GLY A 13 -4.16 -19.93 11.82
C GLY A 13 -2.70 -19.46 11.85
N LYS A 14 -1.78 -20.34 12.29
CA LYS A 14 -0.33 -20.07 12.26
C LYS A 14 0.17 -19.94 10.82
N THR A 15 -0.17 -20.92 9.98
CA THR A 15 0.00 -20.85 8.53
C THR A 15 -1.35 -20.54 7.91
N ARG A 16 -1.55 -19.33 7.40
CA ARG A 16 -2.84 -18.87 6.88
C ARG A 16 -2.96 -19.14 5.39
N TYR A 17 -4.14 -19.56 4.94
CA TYR A 17 -4.42 -19.84 3.52
C TYR A 17 -4.12 -18.65 2.59
N CYS A 18 -4.34 -17.41 3.05
CA CYS A 18 -4.03 -16.21 2.28
C CYS A 18 -2.53 -15.91 2.09
N ARG A 19 -1.65 -16.67 2.76
CA ARG A 19 -0.18 -16.54 2.63
C ARG A 19 0.47 -17.80 2.06
N SER A 20 -0.14 -18.96 2.25
CA SER A 20 0.33 -20.25 1.74
C SER A 20 -0.87 -21.06 1.27
N LYS A 21 -0.75 -21.70 0.10
CA LYS A 21 -1.85 -22.50 -0.49
C LYS A 21 -2.29 -23.64 0.43
N ASP A 22 -1.38 -24.18 1.23
CA ASP A 22 -1.64 -25.26 2.19
C ASP A 22 -1.99 -24.74 3.60
N GLY A 23 -2.22 -23.44 3.73
CA GLY A 23 -2.56 -22.81 4.99
C GLY A 23 -4.00 -23.06 5.43
N ILE A 24 -4.26 -22.83 6.72
CA ILE A 24 -5.57 -22.96 7.35
C ILE A 24 -6.50 -21.87 6.84
N ALA A 25 -7.71 -22.26 6.44
CA ALA A 25 -8.82 -21.38 6.11
C ALA A 25 -10.03 -21.71 7.01
N PRO A 26 -10.32 -20.90 8.04
CA PRO A 26 -11.55 -21.04 8.81
C PRO A 26 -12.81 -20.86 7.93
N ALA A 27 -13.97 -21.31 8.42
CA ALA A 27 -15.24 -21.16 7.70
C ALA A 27 -15.58 -19.68 7.35
N PHE A 28 -15.08 -18.72 8.14
CA PHE A 28 -15.23 -17.28 7.92
C PHE A 28 -14.07 -16.65 7.10
N CYS A 29 -13.23 -17.45 6.44
CA CYS A 29 -12.08 -16.94 5.69
C CYS A 29 -12.54 -16.18 4.44
N SER A 30 -12.32 -14.85 4.41
CA SER A 30 -12.71 -13.99 3.28
C SER A 30 -12.16 -14.48 1.93
N THR A 31 -10.95 -15.06 1.90
CA THR A 31 -10.35 -15.61 0.67
C THR A 31 -11.15 -16.77 0.08
N LYS A 32 -11.90 -17.52 0.90
CA LYS A 32 -12.75 -18.63 0.43
C LYS A 32 -14.21 -18.22 0.22
N LEU A 33 -14.70 -17.29 1.03
CA LEU A 33 -16.08 -16.82 0.97
C LEU A 33 -16.37 -15.90 -0.23
N TYR A 34 -15.37 -15.17 -0.71
CA TYR A 34 -15.55 -14.15 -1.75
C TYR A 34 -14.66 -14.36 -2.98
N PRO A 35 -14.73 -15.53 -3.66
CA PRO A 35 -13.92 -15.79 -4.85
C PRO A 35 -14.18 -14.78 -5.96
N ASP A 36 -15.45 -14.41 -6.19
CA ASP A 36 -15.84 -13.45 -7.23
C ASP A 36 -15.25 -12.06 -7.01
N ALA A 37 -15.11 -11.63 -5.75
CA ALA A 37 -14.50 -10.34 -5.41
C ALA A 37 -12.99 -10.36 -5.71
N LEU A 38 -12.33 -11.50 -5.47
CA LEU A 38 -10.91 -11.68 -5.78
C LEU A 38 -10.68 -11.70 -7.30
N GLU A 39 -11.54 -12.38 -8.06
CA GLU A 39 -11.46 -12.41 -9.52
C GLU A 39 -11.66 -11.00 -10.12
N LYS A 40 -12.68 -10.26 -9.64
CA LYS A 40 -12.89 -8.87 -10.05
C LYS A 40 -11.69 -7.97 -9.73
N ALA A 41 -11.13 -8.10 -8.53
CA ALA A 41 -9.95 -7.34 -8.14
C ALA A 41 -8.72 -7.70 -9.00
N ALA A 42 -8.50 -8.99 -9.28
CA ALA A 42 -7.43 -9.45 -10.15
C ALA A 42 -7.56 -8.87 -11.56
N ALA A 43 -8.77 -8.91 -12.14
CA ALA A 43 -9.05 -8.32 -13.44
C ALA A 43 -8.81 -6.79 -13.45
N GLU A 44 -9.09 -6.09 -12.36
CA GLU A 44 -8.82 -4.64 -12.25
C GLU A 44 -7.31 -4.35 -12.26
N TYR A 45 -6.49 -5.18 -11.59
CA TYR A 45 -5.03 -5.08 -11.61
C TYR A 45 -4.42 -5.39 -12.99
N GLU A 46 -5.17 -5.96 -13.92
CA GLU A 46 -4.68 -6.19 -15.29
C GLU A 46 -4.64 -4.90 -16.12
N LYS A 47 -5.40 -3.86 -15.74
CA LYS A 47 -5.39 -2.57 -16.43
C LYS A 47 -4.00 -1.93 -16.30
N PRO A 48 -3.36 -1.49 -17.40
CA PRO A 48 -1.96 -1.05 -17.39
C PRO A 48 -1.62 0.00 -16.32
N ASP A 49 -2.47 1.03 -16.16
CA ASP A 49 -2.22 2.10 -15.19
C ASP A 49 -2.34 1.63 -13.74
N ILE A 50 -3.32 0.75 -13.47
CA ILE A 50 -3.53 0.17 -12.15
C ILE A 50 -2.40 -0.81 -11.83
N ARG A 51 -2.01 -1.65 -12.79
CA ARG A 51 -0.86 -2.55 -12.67
C ARG A 51 0.41 -1.77 -12.31
N LYS A 52 0.69 -0.70 -13.06
CA LYS A 52 1.86 0.16 -12.83
C LYS A 52 1.82 0.79 -11.43
N PHE A 53 0.67 1.32 -11.03
CA PHE A 53 0.47 1.90 -9.71
C PHE A 53 0.71 0.86 -8.60
N ALA A 54 0.07 -0.30 -8.70
CA ALA A 54 0.16 -1.38 -7.72
C ALA A 54 1.58 -1.94 -7.58
N HIS A 55 2.26 -2.13 -8.71
CA HIS A 55 3.66 -2.55 -8.74
C HIS A 55 4.54 -1.53 -8.02
N ASN A 56 4.46 -0.26 -8.42
CA ASN A 56 5.31 0.78 -7.83
C ASN A 56 4.99 1.03 -6.35
N ALA A 57 3.74 0.84 -5.92
CA ALA A 57 3.36 0.94 -4.51
C ALA A 57 3.99 -0.18 -3.70
N SER A 58 3.98 -1.41 -4.23
CA SER A 58 4.63 -2.57 -3.61
C SER A 58 6.15 -2.38 -3.51
N VAL A 59 6.77 -1.84 -4.57
CA VAL A 59 8.20 -1.50 -4.56
C VAL A 59 8.49 -0.41 -3.52
N GLN A 60 7.67 0.64 -3.43
CA GLN A 60 7.85 1.72 -2.46
C GLN A 60 7.77 1.23 -1.01
N GLU A 61 6.78 0.38 -0.68
CA GLU A 61 6.68 -0.25 0.64
C GLU A 61 7.92 -1.09 0.94
N ALA A 62 8.34 -1.91 -0.03
CA ALA A 62 9.51 -2.75 0.13
C ALA A 62 10.79 -1.92 0.36
N GLU A 63 10.95 -0.77 -0.30
CA GLU A 63 12.11 0.12 -0.14
C GLU A 63 12.13 0.92 1.16
N CYS A 64 11.04 0.90 1.95
CA CYS A 64 10.96 1.58 3.24
C CYS A 64 11.74 0.82 4.34
N TYR A 65 11.90 -0.50 4.19
CA TYR A 65 12.55 -1.35 5.18
C TYR A 65 14.06 -1.50 4.93
N ILE A 66 14.87 -1.31 5.98
CA ILE A 66 16.30 -1.65 5.96
C ILE A 66 16.54 -3.14 6.15
N ASP A 67 17.76 -3.59 5.80
CA ASP A 67 18.29 -4.92 6.10
C ASP A 67 17.34 -6.06 5.75
N ARG A 68 16.70 -5.97 4.57
CA ARG A 68 15.70 -6.95 4.10
C ARG A 68 16.22 -8.39 3.96
N GLY A 69 17.54 -8.57 3.97
CA GLY A 69 18.21 -9.88 3.98
C GLY A 69 18.67 -10.35 5.37
N ALA A 70 18.35 -9.62 6.44
CA ALA A 70 18.76 -9.97 7.79
C ALA A 70 18.19 -11.33 8.23
N ASN A 71 18.98 -12.05 9.02
CA ASN A 71 18.60 -13.31 9.66
C ASN A 71 18.95 -13.24 11.17
N PRO A 72 17.97 -13.20 12.09
CA PRO A 72 16.53 -13.32 11.84
C PRO A 72 15.95 -12.09 11.12
N ALA A 73 14.93 -12.32 10.29
CA ALA A 73 14.25 -11.25 9.59
C ALA A 73 13.54 -10.32 10.58
N TYR A 74 13.75 -9.01 10.45
CA TYR A 74 13.01 -7.98 11.15
C TYR A 74 12.53 -6.90 10.18
N LYS A 75 11.49 -6.17 10.56
CA LYS A 75 10.95 -5.06 9.78
C LYS A 75 11.25 -3.76 10.49
N PHE A 76 12.14 -2.96 9.92
CA PHE A 76 12.48 -1.63 10.45
C PHE A 76 12.28 -0.58 9.37
N PRO A 77 11.16 0.18 9.38
CA PRO A 77 10.92 1.24 8.41
C PRO A 77 11.82 2.43 8.74
N VAL A 78 12.49 3.00 7.73
CA VAL A 78 13.43 4.12 7.91
C VAL A 78 13.03 5.40 7.20
N LYS A 79 11.97 5.36 6.38
CA LYS A 79 11.55 6.52 5.59
C LYS A 79 10.28 7.14 6.19
N PRO A 80 10.25 8.47 6.44
CA PRO A 80 9.01 9.13 6.79
C PRO A 80 8.06 9.17 5.58
N ARG A 81 6.75 9.23 5.83
CA ARG A 81 5.73 9.25 4.77
C ARG A 81 5.93 10.37 3.74
N VAL A 82 6.43 11.53 4.17
CA VAL A 82 6.75 12.65 3.27
C VAL A 82 7.77 12.23 2.20
N GLN A 83 8.85 11.54 2.61
CA GLN A 83 9.87 11.03 1.70
C GLN A 83 9.29 9.94 0.78
N GLU A 84 8.49 9.01 1.32
CA GLU A 84 7.85 7.97 0.51
C GLU A 84 6.93 8.55 -0.58
N ILE A 85 6.18 9.61 -0.27
CA ILE A 85 5.31 10.29 -1.26
C ILE A 85 6.16 10.94 -2.37
N ILE A 86 7.29 11.58 -2.02
CA ILE A 86 8.21 12.18 -3.01
C ILE A 86 8.77 11.10 -3.93
N GLU A 87 9.29 10.00 -3.36
CA GLU A 87 9.86 8.88 -4.11
C GLU A 87 8.82 8.21 -5.02
N PHE A 88 7.63 7.93 -4.49
CA PHE A 88 6.55 7.31 -5.26
C PHE A 88 6.06 8.21 -6.39
N SER A 89 5.93 9.52 -6.14
CA SER A 89 5.51 10.47 -7.17
C SER A 89 6.50 10.54 -8.33
N ARG A 90 7.81 10.41 -8.05
CA ARG A 90 8.85 10.30 -9.08
C ARG A 90 8.75 8.99 -9.87
N LYS A 91 8.57 7.84 -9.20
CA LYS A 91 8.36 6.53 -9.86
C LYS A 91 7.14 6.55 -10.79
N MET A 92 6.10 7.29 -10.42
CA MET A 92 4.89 7.43 -11.22
C MET A 92 4.97 8.53 -12.29
N GLY A 93 5.95 9.42 -12.24
CA GLY A 93 6.06 10.56 -13.14
C GLY A 93 5.03 11.67 -12.87
N TYR A 94 4.46 11.71 -11.66
CA TYR A 94 3.52 12.78 -11.28
C TYR A 94 4.26 14.10 -11.13
N GLN A 95 3.62 15.17 -11.61
CA GLN A 95 4.16 16.54 -11.59
C GLN A 95 3.33 17.50 -10.73
N LYS A 96 2.11 17.09 -10.36
CA LYS A 96 1.18 17.87 -9.56
C LYS A 96 0.55 16.96 -8.51
N LEU A 97 0.68 17.33 -7.24
CA LEU A 97 -0.01 16.66 -6.14
C LEU A 97 -1.01 17.61 -5.49
N GLY A 98 -2.24 17.12 -5.31
CA GLY A 98 -3.19 17.75 -4.41
C GLY A 98 -2.89 17.38 -2.96
N VAL A 99 -2.98 18.35 -2.05
CA VAL A 99 -2.85 18.12 -0.61
C VAL A 99 -4.20 18.41 0.04
N ALA A 100 -4.89 17.36 0.49
CA ALA A 100 -6.10 17.46 1.29
C ALA A 100 -5.73 17.32 2.77
N PHE A 101 -6.20 18.26 3.59
CA PHE A 101 -5.90 18.29 5.02
C PHE A 101 -7.05 18.92 5.80
N CYS A 102 -7.23 18.53 7.06
CA CYS A 102 -8.24 19.11 7.94
C CYS A 102 -7.83 20.53 8.36
N GLY A 103 -8.79 21.40 8.67
CA GLY A 103 -8.51 22.79 9.08
C GLY A 103 -7.53 22.91 10.28
N GLY A 104 -7.51 21.93 11.19
CA GLY A 104 -6.54 21.91 12.30
C GLY A 104 -5.08 21.73 11.89
N LEU A 105 -4.79 21.34 10.64
CA LEU A 105 -3.46 20.99 10.14
C LEU A 105 -2.89 22.01 9.15
N HIS A 106 -3.36 23.27 9.18
CA HIS A 106 -2.91 24.31 8.25
C HIS A 106 -1.39 24.54 8.28
N LYS A 107 -0.77 24.49 9.47
CA LYS A 107 0.68 24.73 9.62
C LYS A 107 1.48 23.58 9.02
N GLU A 108 1.09 22.35 9.31
CA GLU A 108 1.69 21.12 8.80
C GLU A 108 1.55 21.04 7.28
N ALA A 109 0.36 21.35 6.76
CA ALA A 109 0.11 21.38 5.32
C ALA A 109 0.95 22.45 4.61
N ASN A 110 1.15 23.63 5.23
CA ASN A 110 2.03 24.66 4.69
C ASN A 110 3.49 24.20 4.62
N VAL A 111 4.00 23.58 5.69
CA VAL A 111 5.36 23.00 5.72
C VAL A 111 5.49 21.90 4.68
N PHE A 112 4.51 20.99 4.59
CA PHE A 112 4.47 19.95 3.58
C PHE A 112 4.54 20.55 2.17
N CYS A 113 3.68 21.51 1.83
CA CYS A 113 3.71 22.17 0.51
C CYS A 113 5.05 22.86 0.21
N LYS A 114 5.70 23.47 1.21
CA LYS A 114 7.05 24.04 1.05
C LYS A 114 8.07 22.97 0.70
N ILE A 115 8.07 21.84 1.41
CA ILE A 115 8.97 20.71 1.12
C ILE A 115 8.84 20.29 -0.35
N PHE A 116 7.61 20.08 -0.83
CA PHE A 116 7.38 19.68 -2.23
C PHE A 116 7.73 20.78 -3.24
N GLY A 117 7.54 22.06 -2.89
CA GLY A 117 7.93 23.19 -3.74
C GLY A 117 9.44 23.41 -3.86
N HIS A 118 10.22 23.02 -2.85
CA HIS A 118 11.68 23.15 -2.80
C HIS A 118 12.43 21.94 -3.36
N VAL A 119 11.80 20.78 -3.46
CA VAL A 119 12.34 19.61 -4.18
C VAL A 119 12.27 19.93 -5.69
N GLN A 120 13.19 20.77 -6.16
CA GLN A 120 13.19 21.33 -7.51
C GLN A 120 13.31 20.22 -8.58
N GLY A 121 12.37 20.27 -9.52
CA GLY A 121 12.14 19.31 -10.60
C GLY A 121 10.69 19.33 -11.11
N TRP A 122 9.77 19.97 -10.36
CA TRP A 122 8.36 20.14 -10.73
C TRP A 122 7.98 21.53 -11.25
N ARG A 123 8.90 22.49 -11.24
CA ARG A 123 8.67 23.79 -11.87
C ARG A 123 8.83 23.66 -13.38
N GLY A 124 7.69 23.62 -14.08
CA GLY A 124 7.53 24.13 -15.44
C GLY A 124 8.17 23.32 -16.56
N ARG A 125 7.33 22.58 -17.30
CA ARG A 125 7.05 23.08 -18.65
C ARG A 125 5.96 24.13 -18.53
#